data_AF-A0A940ANB8-F1
#
_entry.id   AF-A0A940ANB8-F1
#
_cell.length_a   1.000
_cell.length_b   1.000
_cell.length_c   1.000
_cell.angle_alpha   90.00
_cell.angle_beta   90.00
_cell.angle_gamma   90.00
#
_symmetry.space_group_name_H-M   'P 1'
#
loop_
_entity.id
_entity.type
_entity.pdbx_description
1 polymer ?
#
loop_
_entity_poly.entity_id
_entity_poly.type
_entity_poly.pdbx_seq_one_letter_code
_entity_poly.pdbx_strand_id
1 'polypeptide(L)'
;MKKKFLILFLLLLTFAAFAEEPPIESGGWHWDSGVTLNGKWFYDVAESYKEQDGWAYIEGHGKIHYWLYDTYTYHEGYGKSIVDQYVPTWIESMGYVIDFDHMRRVNPNTVLASSVKALMKQRGCDVSVALITRDPSAPYVVINNYDRETDSYWTDIIPLIR
;
A
#
# COMPACT_ATOMS: atom_id res chain seq x y z
N MET A 1 46.48 7.30 -2.13
CA MET A 1 45.37 6.78 -2.96
C MET A 1 44.24 6.09 -2.17
N LYS A 2 44.47 5.55 -0.96
CA LYS A 2 43.43 4.84 -0.18
C LYS A 2 42.33 5.73 0.46
N LYS A 3 42.61 7.00 0.77
CA LYS A 3 41.65 7.89 1.48
C LYS A 3 40.53 8.47 0.60
N LYS A 4 40.76 8.63 -0.71
CA LYS A 4 39.76 9.19 -1.65
C LYS A 4 38.69 8.16 -2.05
N PHE A 5 39.04 6.88 -2.05
CA PHE A 5 38.09 5.78 -2.32
C PHE A 5 37.09 5.58 -1.18
N LEU A 6 37.51 5.79 0.06
CA LEU A 6 36.65 5.62 1.25
C LEU A 6 35.54 6.68 1.31
N ILE A 7 35.84 7.91 0.89
CA ILE A 7 34.87 9.03 0.87
C ILE A 7 33.83 8.82 -0.25
N LEU A 8 34.25 8.28 -1.40
CA LEU A 8 33.34 7.96 -2.49
C LEU A 8 32.38 6.81 -2.11
N PHE A 9 32.85 5.83 -1.35
CA PHE A 9 32.04 4.71 -0.86
C PHE A 9 31.00 5.16 0.19
N LEU A 10 31.35 6.11 1.07
CA LEU A 10 30.40 6.70 2.03
C LEU A 10 29.32 7.57 1.34
N LEU A 11 29.68 8.31 0.29
CA LEU A 11 28.73 9.12 -0.49
C LEU A 11 27.77 8.26 -1.34
N LEU A 12 28.23 7.09 -1.81
CA LEU A 12 27.39 6.11 -2.50
C LEU A 12 26.42 5.38 -1.55
N LEU A 13 26.79 5.20 -0.27
CA LEU A 13 25.88 4.65 0.75
C LEU A 13 24.76 5.64 1.15
N THR A 14 25.01 6.95 1.11
CA THR A 14 23.98 7.96 1.39
C THR A 14 22.94 8.13 0.27
N PHE A 15 23.26 7.71 -0.96
CA PHE A 15 22.31 7.72 -2.09
C PHE A 15 21.44 6.46 -2.19
N ALA A 16 21.64 5.47 -1.30
CA ALA A 16 20.78 4.31 -1.16
C ALA A 16 19.75 4.45 -0.03
N ALA A 17 19.59 5.65 0.55
CA ALA A 17 18.41 6.00 1.31
C ALA A 17 17.24 6.25 0.34
N PHE A 18 16.87 5.22 -0.43
CA PHE A 18 15.49 5.13 -0.86
C PHE A 18 14.70 5.06 0.44
N ALA A 19 13.79 6.02 0.63
CA ALA A 19 12.78 5.88 1.67
C ALA A 19 12.06 4.57 1.37
N GLU A 20 12.47 3.51 2.07
CA GLU A 20 11.82 2.22 1.99
C GLU A 20 10.41 2.46 2.53
N GLU A 21 9.43 2.30 1.64
CA GLU A 21 8.07 2.77 1.83
C GLU A 21 7.44 1.98 3.01
N PRO A 22 7.06 2.63 4.13
CA PRO A 22 6.86 1.87 5.35
C PRO A 22 5.38 1.41 5.49
N PRO A 23 5.09 0.12 5.74
CA PRO A 23 3.73 -0.48 5.76
C PRO A 23 2.85 -0.04 6.96
N ILE A 24 1.60 -0.52 7.10
CA ILE A 24 0.78 -0.29 8.32
C ILE A 24 1.57 -0.72 9.56
N GLU A 25 2.22 -1.88 9.54
CA GLU A 25 3.05 -2.36 10.67
C GLU A 25 4.05 -1.31 11.18
N SER A 26 4.63 -0.52 10.27
CA SER A 26 5.61 0.52 10.62
C SER A 26 5.04 1.70 11.40
N GLY A 27 3.72 1.93 11.29
CA GLY A 27 3.02 2.99 12.01
C GLY A 27 2.80 2.68 13.49
N GLY A 28 3.14 1.47 13.95
CA GLY A 28 2.92 1.03 15.33
C GLY A 28 1.44 0.92 15.70
N TRP A 29 0.57 0.68 14.70
CA TRP A 29 -0.87 0.64 14.90
C TRP A 29 -1.30 -0.59 15.69
N HIS A 30 -1.89 -0.33 16.85
CA HIS A 30 -2.44 -1.35 17.71
C HIS A 30 -3.87 -1.02 18.11
N TRP A 31 -4.62 -2.04 18.51
CA TRP A 31 -5.88 -1.89 19.21
C TRP A 31 -5.59 -1.55 20.68
N ASP A 32 -6.06 -0.40 21.17
CA ASP A 32 -5.76 0.10 22.53
C ASP A 32 -5.97 -0.92 23.66
N SER A 33 -6.90 -1.86 23.49
CA SER A 33 -7.19 -2.95 24.44
C SER A 33 -7.11 -4.34 23.81
N GLY A 34 -6.51 -4.45 22.63
CA GLY A 34 -6.69 -5.61 21.75
C GLY A 34 -8.12 -5.71 21.20
N VAL A 35 -8.32 -6.60 20.23
CA VAL A 35 -9.64 -6.89 19.67
C VAL A 35 -9.75 -8.39 19.37
N THR A 36 -10.93 -8.97 19.55
CA THR A 36 -11.20 -10.34 19.09
C THR A 36 -12.00 -10.27 17.80
N LEU A 37 -11.42 -10.77 16.71
CA LEU A 37 -12.00 -10.79 15.38
C LEU A 37 -12.06 -12.24 14.89
N ASN A 38 -13.26 -12.69 14.50
CA ASN A 38 -13.51 -14.08 14.09
C ASN A 38 -12.88 -15.12 15.05
N GLY A 39 -13.00 -14.89 16.36
CA GLY A 39 -12.50 -15.79 17.41
C GLY A 39 -10.99 -15.75 17.68
N LYS A 40 -10.21 -14.94 16.97
CA LYS A 40 -8.78 -14.71 17.24
C LYS A 40 -8.57 -13.33 17.86
N TRP A 41 -7.76 -13.26 18.92
CA TRP A 41 -7.37 -12.02 19.55
C TRP A 41 -6.17 -11.39 18.83
N PHE A 42 -6.21 -10.08 18.62
CA PHE A 42 -5.18 -9.28 17.97
C PHE A 42 -4.84 -8.06 18.82
N TYR A 43 -3.55 -7.74 18.87
CA TYR A 43 -3.07 -6.44 19.34
C TYR A 43 -2.69 -5.56 18.16
N ASP A 44 -1.93 -6.10 17.21
CA ASP A 44 -1.46 -5.36 16.04
C ASP A 44 -2.52 -5.31 14.94
N VAL A 45 -2.71 -4.12 14.37
CA VAL A 45 -3.66 -3.91 13.26
C VAL A 45 -3.17 -4.61 11.99
N ALA A 46 -1.88 -4.54 11.69
CA ALA A 46 -1.29 -5.20 10.52
C ALA A 46 -1.51 -6.73 10.55
N GLU A 47 -1.41 -7.34 11.74
CA GLU A 47 -1.68 -8.78 11.91
C GLU A 47 -3.16 -9.11 11.65
N SER A 48 -4.08 -8.26 12.11
CA SER A 48 -5.52 -8.49 11.91
C SER A 48 -5.95 -8.37 10.45
N TYR A 49 -5.23 -7.60 9.64
CA TYR A 49 -5.43 -7.50 8.18
C TYR A 49 -4.53 -8.44 7.36
N LYS A 50 -3.71 -9.27 8.03
CA LYS A 50 -2.70 -10.15 7.40
C LYS A 50 -1.89 -9.41 6.34
N GLU A 51 -1.37 -8.25 6.73
CA GLU A 51 -0.56 -7.39 5.87
C GLU A 51 0.63 -8.18 5.27
N GLN A 52 0.86 -7.97 3.98
CA GLN A 52 1.92 -8.60 3.20
C GLN A 52 2.45 -7.61 2.15
N ASP A 53 3.61 -7.93 1.57
CA ASP A 53 4.23 -7.17 0.48
C ASP A 53 4.35 -7.99 -0.82
N GLY A 54 4.45 -7.27 -1.93
CA GLY A 54 4.70 -7.87 -3.22
C GLY A 54 5.02 -6.88 -4.33
N TRP A 55 5.44 -7.40 -5.48
CA TRP A 55 5.73 -6.59 -6.64
C TRP A 55 5.00 -7.12 -7.86
N ALA A 56 4.44 -6.22 -8.66
CA ALA A 56 3.87 -6.54 -9.96
C ALA A 56 4.51 -5.65 -11.02
N TYR A 57 4.68 -6.21 -12.22
CA TYR A 57 5.07 -5.43 -13.39
C TYR A 57 3.82 -4.90 -14.09
N ILE A 58 3.78 -3.59 -14.33
CA ILE A 58 2.70 -2.90 -15.02
C ILE A 58 3.27 -2.30 -16.29
N GLU A 59 2.66 -2.59 -17.43
CA GLU A 59 3.07 -1.99 -18.69
C GLU A 59 3.02 -0.46 -18.61
N GLY A 60 4.05 0.23 -19.13
CA GLY A 60 4.21 1.68 -19.01
C GLY A 60 4.67 2.17 -17.63
N HIS A 61 4.42 1.41 -16.56
CA HIS A 61 4.77 1.77 -15.18
C HIS A 61 5.79 0.82 -14.53
N GLY A 62 6.41 -0.10 -15.27
CA GLY A 62 7.47 -0.98 -14.78
C GLY A 62 7.12 -1.82 -13.53
N LYS A 63 8.14 -2.19 -12.74
CA LYS A 63 7.95 -2.88 -11.47
C LYS A 63 7.44 -1.90 -10.41
N ILE A 64 6.33 -2.22 -9.76
CA ILE A 64 5.67 -1.44 -8.71
C ILE A 64 5.56 -2.32 -7.46
N HIS A 65 5.80 -1.71 -6.30
CA HIS A 65 5.63 -2.32 -4.99
C HIS A 65 4.18 -2.16 -4.51
N TYR A 66 3.64 -3.18 -3.85
CA TYR A 66 2.29 -3.19 -3.32
C TYR A 66 2.27 -3.70 -1.89
N TRP A 67 1.54 -3.00 -1.03
CA TRP A 67 1.02 -3.57 0.22
C TRP A 67 -0.28 -4.30 -0.05
N LEU A 68 -0.46 -5.41 0.63
CA LEU A 68 -1.52 -6.38 0.36
C LEU A 68 -2.23 -6.71 1.66
N TYR A 69 -3.56 -6.68 1.64
CA TYR A 69 -4.39 -6.90 2.84
C TYR A 69 -5.53 -7.87 2.56
N ASP A 70 -5.78 -8.75 3.53
CA ASP A 70 -6.92 -9.68 3.53
C ASP A 70 -7.98 -9.16 4.50
N THR A 71 -8.98 -8.49 3.96
CA THR A 71 -10.04 -7.88 4.78
C THR A 71 -11.16 -8.88 5.09
N TYR A 72 -11.23 -10.03 4.42
CA TYR A 72 -12.31 -10.99 4.65
C TYR A 72 -12.04 -11.95 5.82
N THR A 73 -10.79 -12.38 6.04
CA THR A 73 -10.53 -13.44 7.05
C THR A 73 -10.97 -13.04 8.47
N TYR A 74 -10.74 -11.77 8.84
CA TYR A 74 -11.04 -11.28 10.19
C TYR A 74 -11.97 -10.05 10.21
N HIS A 75 -12.12 -9.33 9.08
CA HIS A 75 -12.88 -8.08 9.02
C HIS A 75 -14.11 -8.14 8.11
N GLU A 76 -14.53 -9.33 7.65
CA GLU A 76 -15.75 -9.51 6.86
C GLU A 76 -15.81 -8.63 5.58
N GLY A 77 -14.66 -8.29 4.99
CA GLY A 77 -14.57 -7.42 3.82
C GLY A 77 -14.44 -5.92 4.16
N TYR A 78 -14.37 -5.56 5.45
CA TYR A 78 -14.29 -4.17 5.90
C TYR A 78 -12.87 -3.60 5.78
N GLY A 79 -12.58 -3.01 4.61
CA GLY A 79 -11.32 -2.32 4.32
C GLY A 79 -11.31 -0.81 4.56
N LYS A 80 -12.40 -0.20 5.05
CA LYS A 80 -12.53 1.27 5.12
C LYS A 80 -11.41 1.95 5.92
N SER A 81 -11.00 1.35 7.05
CA SER A 81 -9.91 1.88 7.87
C SER A 81 -8.57 1.92 7.14
N ILE A 82 -8.34 1.02 6.19
CA ILE A 82 -7.14 1.05 5.32
C ILE A 82 -7.13 2.37 4.52
N VAL A 83 -8.25 2.72 3.89
CA VAL A 83 -8.37 3.91 3.04
C VAL A 83 -8.40 5.21 3.83
N ASP A 84 -9.07 5.23 4.97
CA ASP A 84 -9.40 6.49 5.66
C ASP A 84 -8.48 6.84 6.82
N GLN A 85 -7.67 5.88 7.29
CA GLN A 85 -6.80 6.09 8.45
C GLN A 85 -5.36 5.67 8.15
N TYR A 86 -5.16 4.42 7.75
CA TYR A 86 -3.81 3.86 7.68
C TYR A 86 -3.04 4.34 6.44
N VAL A 87 -3.65 4.30 5.26
CA VAL A 87 -3.04 4.86 4.04
C VAL A 87 -2.76 6.36 4.18
N PRO A 88 -3.70 7.20 4.66
CA PRO A 88 -3.44 8.64 4.87
C PRO A 88 -2.26 8.91 5.79
N THR A 89 -2.22 8.28 6.96
CA THR A 89 -1.12 8.51 7.89
C THR A 89 0.22 8.05 7.31
N TRP A 90 0.22 6.93 6.59
CA TRP A 90 1.41 6.47 5.89
C TRP A 90 1.87 7.48 4.83
N ILE A 91 0.96 7.99 3.99
CA ILE A 91 1.25 9.04 3.00
C ILE A 91 1.81 10.31 3.65
N GLU A 92 1.20 10.76 4.74
CA GLU A 92 1.64 11.92 5.50
C GLU A 92 3.04 11.75 6.09
N SER A 93 3.38 10.54 6.56
CA SER A 93 4.72 10.23 7.07
C SER A 93 5.84 10.41 6.02
N MET A 94 5.48 10.31 4.73
CA MET A 94 6.40 10.53 3.61
C MET A 94 6.46 12.00 3.15
N GLY A 95 5.73 12.90 3.82
CA GLY A 95 5.68 14.33 3.51
C GLY A 95 4.73 14.68 2.36
N TYR A 96 3.75 13.83 2.08
CA TYR A 96 2.65 14.13 1.16
C TYR A 96 1.37 14.45 1.94
N VAL A 97 0.47 15.19 1.33
CA VAL A 97 -0.90 15.40 1.82
C VAL A 97 -1.86 14.72 0.85
N ILE A 98 -2.83 13.98 1.38
CA ILE A 98 -3.89 13.37 0.57
C ILE A 98 -4.89 14.43 0.11
N ASP A 99 -5.16 14.45 -1.19
CA ASP A 99 -6.22 15.26 -1.79
C ASP A 99 -7.48 14.39 -1.99
N PHE A 100 -8.25 14.24 -0.91
CA PHE A 100 -9.52 13.51 -0.95
C PHE A 100 -10.57 14.17 -1.86
N ASP A 101 -10.51 15.50 -2.05
CA ASP A 101 -11.46 16.24 -2.87
C ASP A 101 -11.36 15.85 -4.36
N HIS A 102 -10.18 15.41 -4.79
CA HIS A 102 -9.92 14.97 -6.17
C HIS A 102 -9.74 13.44 -6.31
N MET A 103 -10.15 12.67 -5.30
CA MET A 103 -10.18 11.22 -5.37
C MET A 103 -11.11 10.74 -6.50
N ARG A 104 -10.63 9.80 -7.30
CA ARG A 104 -11.41 9.15 -8.37
C ARG A 104 -11.57 7.67 -8.10
N ARG A 105 -12.82 7.20 -8.10
CA ARG A 105 -13.17 5.77 -8.07
C ARG A 105 -13.48 5.24 -9.48
N VAL A 106 -12.92 4.09 -9.82
CA VAL A 106 -13.24 3.30 -11.02
C VAL A 106 -13.93 2.02 -10.56
N ASN A 107 -15.24 1.92 -10.77
CA ASN A 107 -16.05 0.76 -10.37
C ASN A 107 -17.14 0.44 -11.42
N PRO A 108 -17.14 -0.76 -12.04
CA PRO A 108 -16.11 -1.79 -11.92
C PRO A 108 -14.83 -1.41 -12.68
N ASN A 109 -13.67 -1.82 -12.18
CA ASN A 109 -12.40 -1.74 -12.89
C ASN A 109 -12.15 -3.02 -13.70
N THR A 110 -12.64 -3.02 -14.94
CA THR A 110 -12.45 -4.14 -15.88
C THR A 110 -11.04 -4.20 -16.47
N VAL A 111 -10.25 -3.13 -16.36
CA VAL A 111 -8.93 -2.97 -16.98
C VAL A 111 -7.76 -3.05 -15.99
N LEU A 112 -8.01 -3.44 -14.74
CA LEU A 112 -6.94 -3.68 -13.78
C LEU A 112 -5.94 -4.72 -14.36
N ALA A 113 -4.65 -4.38 -14.28
CA ALA A 113 -3.58 -5.19 -14.85
C ALA A 113 -3.61 -6.63 -14.32
N SER A 114 -3.44 -7.60 -15.22
CA SER A 114 -3.49 -9.03 -14.91
C SER A 114 -2.42 -9.45 -13.90
N SER A 115 -1.26 -8.79 -13.89
CA SER A 115 -0.18 -9.02 -12.92
C SER A 115 -0.58 -8.63 -11.49
N VAL A 116 -1.36 -7.56 -11.31
CA VAL A 116 -1.89 -7.16 -9.99
C VAL A 116 -2.93 -8.16 -9.52
N LYS A 117 -3.87 -8.55 -10.40
CA LYS A 117 -4.87 -9.58 -10.10
C LYS A 117 -4.21 -10.90 -9.69
N ALA A 118 -3.17 -11.31 -10.42
CA ALA A 118 -2.41 -12.51 -10.13
C ALA A 118 -1.68 -12.42 -8.78
N LEU A 119 -1.03 -11.28 -8.48
CA LEU A 119 -0.38 -11.04 -7.21
C LEU A 119 -1.38 -11.13 -6.05
N MET A 120 -2.52 -10.44 -6.15
CA MET A 120 -3.55 -10.46 -5.11
C MET A 120 -4.07 -11.87 -4.85
N LYS A 121 -4.38 -12.60 -5.93
CA LYS A 121 -4.82 -13.99 -5.85
C LYS A 121 -3.77 -14.92 -5.23
N GLN A 122 -2.50 -14.78 -5.62
CA GLN A 122 -1.39 -15.61 -5.10
C GLN A 122 -1.17 -15.39 -3.60
N ARG A 123 -1.34 -14.16 -3.12
CA ARG A 123 -1.16 -13.77 -1.71
C ARG A 123 -2.42 -13.95 -0.86
N GLY A 124 -3.53 -14.34 -1.49
CA GLY A 124 -4.81 -14.53 -0.82
C GLY A 124 -5.36 -13.24 -0.21
N CYS A 125 -5.16 -12.11 -0.88
CA CYS A 125 -5.57 -10.80 -0.42
C CYS A 125 -6.63 -10.19 -1.36
N ASP A 126 -7.40 -9.25 -0.85
CA ASP A 126 -8.49 -8.57 -1.57
C ASP A 126 -8.28 -7.06 -1.69
N VAL A 127 -7.31 -6.49 -0.97
CA VAL A 127 -6.87 -5.11 -1.15
C VAL A 127 -5.40 -5.08 -1.55
N SER A 128 -5.06 -4.21 -2.51
CA SER A 128 -3.67 -3.83 -2.81
C SER A 128 -3.53 -2.31 -2.83
N VAL A 129 -2.46 -1.79 -2.25
CA VAL A 129 -2.15 -0.36 -2.20
C VAL A 129 -0.80 -0.14 -2.87
N ALA A 130 -0.67 0.88 -3.70
CA ALA A 130 0.61 1.30 -4.27
C ALA A 130 0.73 2.83 -4.31
N LEU A 131 1.91 3.34 -3.97
CA LEU A 131 2.30 4.74 -4.18
C LEU A 131 2.93 4.89 -5.57
N ILE A 132 2.46 5.85 -6.35
CA ILE A 132 2.99 6.16 -7.67
C ILE A 132 3.59 7.57 -7.65
N THR A 133 4.93 7.65 -7.65
CA THR A 133 5.70 8.91 -7.55
C THR A 133 6.59 9.18 -8.77
N ARG A 134 6.40 8.42 -9.85
CA ARG A 134 7.24 8.52 -11.06
C ARG A 134 7.13 9.87 -11.77
N ASP A 135 5.95 10.47 -11.73
CA ASP A 135 5.77 11.87 -12.07
C ASP A 135 5.79 12.69 -10.77
N PRO A 136 6.88 13.41 -10.47
CA PRO A 136 6.97 14.19 -9.24
C PRO A 136 5.95 15.33 -9.16
N SER A 137 5.35 15.74 -10.29
CA SER A 137 4.37 16.82 -10.36
C SER A 137 2.93 16.36 -10.11
N ALA A 138 2.68 15.05 -10.17
CA ALA A 138 1.37 14.46 -9.96
C ALA A 138 1.47 13.08 -9.28
N PRO A 139 2.01 12.99 -8.05
CA PRO A 139 2.04 11.75 -7.30
C PRO A 139 0.61 11.32 -6.90
N TYR A 140 0.37 10.03 -6.80
CA TYR A 140 -0.93 9.49 -6.39
C TYR A 140 -0.80 8.12 -5.73
N VAL A 141 -1.79 7.78 -4.90
CA VAL A 141 -1.99 6.41 -4.40
C VAL A 141 -3.04 5.71 -5.22
N VAL A 142 -2.84 4.41 -5.45
CA VAL A 142 -3.83 3.51 -6.01
C VAL A 142 -4.19 2.47 -4.98
N ILE A 143 -5.48 2.32 -4.70
CA ILE A 143 -6.03 1.26 -3.85
C ILE A 143 -6.95 0.40 -4.71
N ASN A 144 -6.54 -0.83 -5.01
CA ASN A 144 -7.38 -1.80 -5.71
C ASN A 144 -8.03 -2.71 -4.70
N ASN A 145 -9.32 -2.94 -4.87
CA ASN A 145 -10.11 -3.80 -4.03
C ASN A 145 -10.81 -4.86 -4.90
N TYR A 146 -10.98 -6.06 -4.35
CA TYR A 146 -11.67 -7.17 -4.97
C TYR A 146 -12.89 -7.57 -4.12
N ASP A 147 -14.07 -7.53 -4.75
CA ASP A 147 -15.32 -7.96 -4.14
C ASP A 147 -15.55 -9.43 -4.48
N ARG A 148 -15.56 -10.28 -3.45
CA ARG A 148 -15.80 -11.72 -3.60
C ARG A 148 -17.25 -12.05 -3.94
N GLU A 149 -18.21 -11.19 -3.59
CA GLU A 149 -19.63 -11.42 -3.85
C GLU A 149 -19.98 -11.19 -5.32
N THR A 150 -19.41 -10.14 -5.90
CA THR A 150 -19.66 -9.75 -7.29
C THR A 150 -18.57 -10.20 -8.27
N ASP A 151 -17.51 -10.85 -7.78
CA ASP A 151 -16.31 -11.23 -8.55
C ASP A 151 -15.74 -10.06 -9.38
N SER A 152 -15.67 -8.89 -8.75
CA SER A 152 -15.33 -7.65 -9.44
C SER A 152 -14.25 -6.85 -8.71
N TYR A 153 -13.55 -6.00 -9.45
CA TYR A 153 -12.55 -5.10 -8.88
C TYR A 153 -13.07 -3.67 -8.91
N TRP A 154 -12.66 -2.85 -7.95
CA TRP A 154 -12.72 -1.40 -8.07
C TRP A 154 -11.40 -0.78 -7.61
N THR A 155 -11.13 0.42 -8.11
CA THR A 155 -9.89 1.10 -7.83
C THR A 155 -10.16 2.53 -7.42
N ASP A 156 -9.58 2.91 -6.28
CA ASP A 156 -9.50 4.30 -5.84
C ASP A 156 -8.14 4.87 -6.24
N ILE A 157 -8.17 6.05 -6.86
CA ILE A 157 -7.00 6.80 -7.25
C ILE A 157 -7.06 8.12 -6.50
N ILE A 158 -6.07 8.35 -5.64
CA ILE A 158 -6.05 9.44 -4.68
C ILE A 158 -4.84 10.32 -4.99
N PRO A 159 -5.03 11.53 -5.56
CA PRO A 159 -3.93 12.44 -5.81
C PRO A 159 -3.24 12.87 -4.51
N LEU A 160 -1.94 13.15 -4.62
CA LEU A 160 -1.12 13.60 -3.51
C LEU A 160 -0.55 15.00 -3.80
N ILE A 161 -0.47 15.81 -2.76
CA ILE A 161 0.12 17.15 -2.78
C ILE A 161 1.39 17.12 -1.93
N ARG A 162 2.39 17.93 -2.28
CA ARG A 162 3.62 18.09 -1.50
C ARG A 162 3.80 19.52 -1.06
#